data_AF-A0A942ZF94-F1
#
_entry.id   AF-A0A942ZF94-F1
#
_cell.length_a   1.000
_cell.length_b   1.000
_cell.length_c   1.000
_cell.angle_alpha   90.00
_cell.angle_beta   90.00
_cell.angle_gamma   90.00
#
_symmetry.space_group_name_H-M   'P 1'
#
loop_
_entity.id
_entity.type
_entity.pdbx_description
1 polymer ?
#
loop_
_entity_poly.entity_id
_entity_poly.type
_entity_poly.pdbx_seq_one_letter_code
_entity_poly.pdbx_strand_id
1 'polypeptide(L)'
;MKKYNRIILSFCMFLLCPGLASATSLDELYRDIVRSDNQGYLPMFVKNRSIPDVLIEEEILRQIPENQESQPKKNIPHPIYISNDRDAQKAARLAAIQRWENALKAVEENRVTPLELEIINDYAAKNDPKAVEVLAWMNARGIGIKPNLVEAFNLYQKAAALKVPRAAENALLVYKSMNAEQRRLVTGFKK
;
A
#
# COMPACT_ATOMS: atom_id res chain seq x y z
N MET A 1 -13.52 -42.39 29.56
CA MET A 1 -13.40 -42.20 28.09
C MET A 1 -14.70 -41.63 27.48
N LYS A 2 -15.11 -40.40 27.83
CA LYS A 2 -16.39 -39.81 27.34
C LYS A 2 -16.35 -38.29 27.08
N LYS A 3 -15.17 -37.68 26.85
CA LYS A 3 -15.05 -36.23 26.58
C LYS A 3 -14.60 -35.85 25.16
N TYR A 4 -14.13 -36.81 24.34
CA TYR A 4 -13.64 -36.53 22.98
C TYR A 4 -14.73 -36.58 21.89
N ASN A 5 -15.89 -37.19 22.13
CA ASN A 5 -16.96 -37.28 21.13
C ASN A 5 -17.77 -36.00 20.94
N ARG A 6 -17.60 -34.98 21.79
CA ARG A 6 -18.31 -33.69 21.63
C ARG A 6 -17.56 -32.70 20.73
N ILE A 7 -16.26 -32.86 20.52
CA ILE A 7 -15.46 -31.96 19.68
C ILE A 7 -15.58 -32.35 18.20
N ILE A 8 -15.70 -33.65 17.92
CA ILE A 8 -15.81 -34.17 16.54
C ILE A 8 -17.16 -33.76 15.90
N LEU A 9 -18.25 -33.70 16.67
CA LEU A 9 -19.56 -33.27 16.15
C LEU A 9 -19.61 -31.74 15.87
N SER A 10 -18.82 -30.94 16.58
CA SER A 10 -18.73 -29.49 16.34
C SER A 10 -17.87 -29.12 15.12
N PHE A 11 -16.90 -29.96 14.76
CA PHE A 11 -16.03 -29.72 13.60
C PHE A 11 -16.72 -30.10 12.27
N CYS A 12 -17.67 -31.03 12.30
CA CYS A 12 -18.46 -31.40 11.13
C CYS A 12 -19.52 -30.34 10.74
N MET A 13 -19.87 -29.41 11.65
CA MET A 13 -20.85 -28.34 11.41
C MET A 13 -20.21 -27.01 10.95
N PHE A 14 -18.98 -27.04 10.44
CA PHE A 14 -18.35 -25.87 9.80
C PHE A 14 -18.02 -26.08 8.32
N LEU A 15 -18.25 -27.29 7.78
CA LEU A 15 -18.00 -27.64 6.37
C LEU A 15 -19.26 -27.57 5.49
N LEU A 16 -20.37 -27.04 6.02
CA LEU A 16 -21.68 -26.96 5.35
C LEU A 16 -22.25 -25.54 5.27
N CYS A 17 -21.41 -24.51 5.37
CA CYS A 17 -21.74 -23.21 4.80
C CYS A 17 -21.14 -23.15 3.39
N PRO A 18 -21.89 -23.46 2.33
CA PRO A 18 -21.61 -22.75 1.10
C PRO A 18 -21.88 -21.29 1.45
N GLY A 19 -20.82 -20.48 1.56
CA GLY A 19 -21.01 -19.07 1.25
C GLY A 19 -21.67 -19.06 -0.12
N LEU A 20 -22.94 -18.66 -0.19
CA LEU A 20 -23.70 -18.64 -1.43
C LEU A 20 -22.96 -17.71 -2.40
N ALA A 21 -22.02 -18.26 -3.16
CA ALA A 21 -21.74 -17.80 -4.48
C ALA A 21 -22.96 -18.23 -5.31
N SER A 22 -24.03 -17.43 -5.21
CA SER A 22 -25.15 -17.51 -6.12
C SER A 22 -24.55 -17.35 -7.52
N ALA A 23 -24.70 -18.36 -8.36
CA ALA A 23 -24.48 -18.18 -9.79
C ALA A 23 -25.57 -17.22 -10.26
N THR A 24 -25.29 -15.92 -10.25
CA THR A 24 -26.19 -14.91 -10.77
C THR A 24 -26.33 -15.17 -12.25
N SER A 25 -27.57 -15.36 -12.71
CA SER A 25 -27.82 -15.45 -14.14
C SER A 25 -27.39 -14.13 -14.79
N LEU A 26 -27.05 -14.14 -16.07
CA LEU A 26 -26.63 -12.94 -16.79
C LEU A 26 -27.71 -11.85 -16.75
N ASP A 27 -28.99 -12.25 -16.70
CA ASP A 27 -30.15 -11.37 -16.53
C ASP A 27 -30.19 -10.71 -15.13
N GLU A 28 -29.81 -11.45 -14.09
CA GLU A 28 -29.76 -10.96 -12.72
C GLU A 28 -28.62 -9.95 -12.52
N LEU A 29 -27.45 -10.21 -13.12
CA LEU A 29 -26.35 -9.23 -13.19
C LEU A 29 -26.78 -7.97 -13.96
N TYR A 30 -27.51 -8.12 -15.07
CA TYR A 30 -27.99 -6.98 -15.86
C TYR A 30 -29.00 -6.13 -15.08
N ARG A 31 -29.93 -6.77 -14.36
CA ARG A 31 -30.90 -6.09 -13.50
C ARG A 31 -30.25 -5.32 -12.36
N ASP A 32 -29.23 -5.88 -11.73
CA ASP A 32 -28.55 -5.22 -10.62
C ASP A 32 -27.71 -4.03 -11.08
N ILE A 33 -27.06 -4.11 -12.25
CA ILE A 33 -26.37 -2.97 -12.88
C ILE A 33 -27.37 -1.84 -13.19
N VAL A 34 -28.50 -2.16 -13.81
CA VAL A 34 -29.53 -1.15 -14.14
C VAL A 34 -30.17 -0.54 -12.88
N ARG A 35 -30.29 -1.32 -11.80
CA ARG A 35 -30.78 -0.83 -10.51
C ARG A 35 -29.77 0.09 -9.84
N SER A 36 -28.49 -0.28 -9.77
CA SER A 36 -27.45 0.55 -9.11
C SER A 36 -27.32 1.92 -9.78
N ASP A 37 -27.46 1.99 -11.10
CA ASP A 37 -27.39 3.25 -11.84
C ASP A 37 -28.60 4.17 -11.57
N ASN A 38 -29.74 3.60 -11.17
CA ASN A 38 -30.97 4.34 -10.86
C ASN A 38 -31.15 4.63 -9.35
N GLN A 39 -30.27 4.15 -8.47
CA GLN A 39 -30.39 4.40 -7.01
C GLN A 39 -30.01 5.83 -6.57
N GLY A 40 -29.63 6.71 -7.49
CA GLY A 40 -29.28 8.10 -7.18
C GLY A 40 -29.90 9.17 -8.10
N TYR A 41 -30.67 8.77 -9.12
CA TYR A 41 -31.22 9.72 -10.09
C TYR A 41 -32.73 9.58 -10.18
N LEU A 42 -33.44 10.53 -9.57
CA LEU A 42 -34.85 10.75 -9.89
C LEU A 42 -34.93 11.32 -11.32
N PRO A 43 -35.91 10.89 -12.13
CA PRO A 43 -36.19 11.55 -13.40
C PRO A 43 -36.43 13.04 -13.17
N MET A 44 -35.99 13.90 -14.09
CA MET A 44 -36.09 15.37 -14.00
C MET A 44 -37.48 15.91 -13.63
N PHE A 45 -38.54 15.12 -13.79
CA PHE A 45 -39.93 15.50 -13.50
C PHE A 45 -40.45 15.04 -12.13
N VAL A 46 -39.69 14.29 -11.32
CA VAL A 46 -40.11 13.82 -10.00
C VAL A 46 -39.57 14.78 -8.92
N LYS A 47 -40.35 15.80 -8.58
CA LYS A 47 -39.99 16.77 -7.53
C LYS A 47 -40.26 16.22 -6.12
N ASN A 48 -39.24 16.24 -5.26
CA ASN A 48 -39.40 16.02 -3.83
C ASN A 48 -39.94 17.29 -3.16
N ARG A 49 -41.19 17.27 -2.67
CA ARG A 49 -41.93 18.45 -2.17
C ARG A 49 -41.38 19.05 -0.87
N SER A 50 -40.43 18.39 -0.21
CA SER A 50 -39.80 18.85 1.04
C SER A 50 -38.52 19.66 0.82
N ILE A 51 -38.09 19.86 -0.43
CA ILE A 51 -36.95 20.70 -0.76
C ILE A 51 -37.47 22.15 -0.93
N PRO A 52 -36.93 23.14 -0.21
CA PRO A 52 -37.31 24.54 -0.39
C PRO A 52 -37.03 24.99 -1.83
N ASP A 53 -37.96 25.75 -2.43
CA ASP A 53 -37.90 26.18 -3.85
C ASP A 53 -36.69 27.07 -4.19
N VAL A 54 -35.98 27.58 -3.18
CA VAL A 54 -34.69 28.26 -3.38
C VAL A 54 -33.64 27.18 -3.57
N LEU A 55 -33.29 26.95 -4.83
CA LEU A 55 -32.17 26.09 -5.21
C LEU A 55 -30.93 26.58 -4.45
N ILE A 56 -30.39 25.73 -3.59
CA ILE A 56 -29.13 25.98 -2.86
C ILE A 56 -28.03 26.38 -3.85
N GLU A 57 -28.12 25.94 -5.11
CA GLU A 57 -27.29 26.39 -6.21
C GLU A 57 -27.32 27.92 -6.47
N GLU A 58 -28.45 28.63 -6.37
CA GLU A 58 -28.50 30.07 -6.68
C GLU A 58 -27.69 30.91 -5.68
N GLU A 59 -27.74 30.55 -4.40
CA GLU A 59 -26.96 31.19 -3.34
C GLU A 59 -25.47 30.91 -3.51
N ILE A 60 -25.12 29.67 -3.89
CA ILE A 60 -23.74 29.24 -4.18
C ILE A 60 -23.21 29.94 -5.43
N LEU A 61 -24.02 30.05 -6.49
CA LEU A 61 -23.64 30.68 -7.76
C LEU A 61 -23.35 32.17 -7.60
N ARG A 62 -24.04 32.87 -6.69
CA ARG A 62 -23.78 34.29 -6.37
C ARG A 62 -22.46 34.51 -5.63
N GLN A 63 -21.90 33.49 -4.98
CA GLN A 63 -20.65 33.58 -4.24
C GLN A 63 -19.41 33.27 -5.09
N ILE A 64 -19.59 32.77 -6.32
CA ILE A 64 -18.50 32.47 -7.23
C ILE A 64 -18.12 33.76 -7.97
N PRO A 65 -16.89 34.28 -7.82
CA PRO A 65 -16.46 35.45 -8.58
C PRO A 65 -16.51 35.13 -10.07
N GLU A 66 -17.14 36.03 -10.82
CA GLU A 66 -17.30 35.95 -12.27
C GLU A 66 -15.94 36.11 -12.96
N ASN A 67 -15.15 35.05 -12.99
CA ASN A 67 -13.92 35.00 -13.76
C ASN A 67 -13.78 33.67 -14.46
N GLN A 68 -13.80 33.80 -15.79
CA GLN A 68 -13.49 32.86 -16.86
C GLN A 68 -14.62 31.92 -17.27
N GLU A 69 -15.20 32.26 -18.43
CA GLU A 69 -16.00 31.41 -19.28
C GLU A 69 -15.37 30.02 -19.39
N SER A 70 -16.00 29.04 -18.75
CA SER A 70 -15.69 27.64 -19.00
C SER A 70 -16.32 27.28 -20.33
N GLN A 71 -15.49 27.26 -21.38
CA GLN A 71 -15.86 26.74 -22.70
C GLN A 71 -16.59 25.39 -22.53
N PRO A 72 -17.72 25.16 -23.21
CA PRO A 72 -18.45 23.92 -23.08
C PRO A 72 -17.53 22.78 -23.51
N LYS A 73 -17.13 21.93 -22.56
CA LYS A 73 -16.46 20.66 -22.88
C LYS A 73 -17.44 19.88 -23.76
N LYS A 74 -17.24 19.91 -25.08
CA LYS A 74 -17.90 18.99 -26.00
C LYS A 74 -17.55 17.60 -25.50
N ASN A 75 -18.51 16.91 -24.90
CA ASN A 75 -18.42 15.48 -24.64
C ASN A 75 -18.54 14.78 -26.00
N ILE A 76 -17.46 14.85 -26.77
CA ILE A 76 -17.24 14.04 -27.96
C ILE A 76 -17.00 12.64 -27.40
N PRO A 77 -17.78 11.61 -27.78
CA PRO A 77 -17.43 10.24 -27.43
C PRO A 77 -16.05 9.95 -28.01
N HIS A 78 -15.02 9.99 -27.17
CA HIS A 78 -13.70 9.57 -27.58
C HIS A 78 -13.76 8.05 -27.77
N PRO A 79 -13.31 7.52 -28.91
CA PRO A 79 -13.16 6.08 -29.05
C PRO A 79 -12.25 5.59 -27.91
N ILE A 80 -12.77 4.71 -27.07
CA ILE A 80 -11.96 4.02 -26.06
C ILE A 80 -11.04 3.09 -26.84
N TYR A 81 -9.80 3.51 -27.06
CA TYR A 81 -8.77 2.61 -27.53
C TYR A 81 -8.54 1.58 -26.42
N ILE A 82 -8.93 0.33 -26.65
CA ILE A 82 -8.55 -0.81 -25.79
C ILE A 82 -7.07 -1.05 -26.08
N SER A 83 -6.20 -0.26 -25.45
CA SER A 83 -4.79 -0.18 -25.78
C SER A 83 -3.95 -1.21 -25.01
N ASN A 84 -2.82 -1.59 -25.64
CA ASN A 84 -1.65 -2.26 -25.05
C ASN A 84 -1.11 -1.61 -23.76
N ASP A 85 -1.70 -0.50 -23.31
CA ASP A 85 -1.28 0.25 -22.13
C ASP A 85 -1.41 -0.59 -20.86
N ARG A 86 -2.39 -1.48 -20.77
CA ARG A 86 -2.50 -2.40 -19.62
C ARG A 86 -1.36 -3.41 -19.58
N ASP A 87 -0.99 -3.97 -20.73
CA ASP A 87 0.12 -4.92 -20.82
C ASP A 87 1.46 -4.25 -20.56
N ALA A 88 1.65 -3.03 -21.08
CA ALA A 88 2.82 -2.21 -20.79
C ALA A 88 2.91 -1.85 -19.30
N GLN A 89 1.81 -1.44 -18.66
CA GLN A 89 1.76 -1.17 -17.22
C GLN A 89 2.05 -2.42 -16.39
N LYS A 90 1.47 -3.57 -16.79
CA LYS A 90 1.72 -4.86 -16.15
C LYS A 90 3.19 -5.24 -16.27
N ALA A 91 3.78 -5.13 -17.46
CA ALA A 91 5.19 -5.40 -17.71
C ALA A 91 6.10 -4.46 -16.89
N ALA A 92 5.78 -3.17 -16.83
CA ALA A 92 6.52 -2.20 -16.01
C ALA A 92 6.47 -2.53 -14.52
N ARG A 93 5.30 -2.95 -14.00
CA ARG A 93 5.15 -3.40 -12.62
C ARG A 93 5.98 -4.65 -12.33
N LEU A 94 5.92 -5.64 -13.22
CA LEU A 94 6.71 -6.87 -13.08
C LEU A 94 8.21 -6.58 -13.12
N ALA A 95 8.65 -5.71 -14.04
CA ALA A 95 10.05 -5.28 -14.10
C ALA A 95 10.49 -4.56 -12.83
N ALA A 96 9.63 -3.74 -12.20
CA ALA A 96 9.94 -3.10 -10.93
C ALA A 96 10.11 -4.12 -9.78
N ILE A 97 9.24 -5.14 -9.72
CA ILE A 97 9.36 -6.23 -8.74
C ILE A 97 10.67 -6.99 -8.94
N GLN A 98 10.98 -7.35 -10.19
CA GLN A 98 12.23 -8.04 -10.53
C GLN A 98 13.46 -7.21 -10.18
N ARG A 99 13.43 -5.89 -10.41
CA ARG A 99 14.53 -4.99 -10.03
C ARG A 99 14.78 -5.01 -8.53
N TRP A 100 13.72 -5.00 -7.73
CA TRP A 100 13.82 -5.11 -6.27
C TRP A 100 14.42 -6.45 -5.84
N GLU A 101 13.94 -7.56 -6.39
CA GLU A 101 14.46 -8.90 -6.09
C GLU A 101 15.94 -9.03 -6.46
N ASN A 102 16.32 -8.51 -7.62
CA ASN A 102 17.72 -8.50 -8.06
C ASN A 102 18.61 -7.65 -7.13
N ALA A 103 18.10 -6.52 -6.65
CA ALA A 103 18.83 -5.69 -5.68
C ALA A 103 19.07 -6.45 -4.37
N LEU A 104 18.06 -7.14 -3.83
CA LEU A 104 18.22 -7.97 -2.63
C LEU A 104 19.25 -9.09 -2.84
N LYS A 105 19.17 -9.79 -3.98
CA LYS A 105 20.13 -10.83 -4.34
C LYS A 105 21.56 -10.28 -4.45
N ALA A 106 21.74 -9.08 -5.01
CA ALA A 106 23.06 -8.45 -5.09
C ALA A 106 23.63 -8.12 -3.70
N VAL A 107 22.78 -7.74 -2.73
CA VAL A 107 23.20 -7.55 -1.34
C VAL A 107 23.60 -8.87 -0.70
N GLU A 108 22.81 -9.92 -0.88
CA GLU A 108 23.13 -11.27 -0.37
C GLU A 108 24.46 -11.80 -0.91
N GLU A 109 24.74 -11.53 -2.19
CA GLU A 109 25.98 -11.93 -2.87
C GLU A 109 27.16 -10.95 -2.62
N ASN A 110 26.98 -9.90 -1.80
CA ASN A 110 27.97 -8.84 -1.53
C ASN A 110 28.51 -8.13 -2.79
N ARG A 111 27.71 -8.01 -3.84
CA ARG A 111 28.06 -7.43 -5.16
C ARG A 111 27.25 -6.18 -5.48
N VAL A 112 26.95 -5.39 -4.46
CA VAL A 112 26.10 -4.20 -4.57
C VAL A 112 26.81 -3.11 -5.37
N THR A 113 26.16 -2.62 -6.42
CA THR A 113 26.58 -1.43 -7.16
C THR A 113 25.77 -0.20 -6.69
N PRO A 114 26.17 1.03 -7.07
CA PRO A 114 25.42 2.23 -6.71
C PRO A 114 23.96 2.21 -7.17
N LEU A 115 23.64 1.47 -8.24
CA LEU A 115 22.27 1.32 -8.74
C LEU A 115 21.39 0.55 -7.75
N GLU A 116 21.84 -0.60 -7.25
CA GLU A 116 21.07 -1.36 -6.26
C GLU A 116 20.95 -0.61 -4.93
N LEU A 117 22.00 0.12 -4.56
CA LEU A 117 21.97 0.98 -3.37
C LEU A 117 20.91 2.08 -3.49
N GLU A 118 20.79 2.74 -4.64
CA GLU A 118 19.75 3.74 -4.91
C GLU A 118 18.35 3.12 -4.79
N ILE A 119 18.13 1.95 -5.39
CA ILE A 119 16.86 1.22 -5.28
C ILE A 119 16.52 0.93 -3.81
N ILE A 120 17.48 0.45 -3.02
CA ILE A 120 17.24 0.14 -1.60
C ILE A 120 16.92 1.43 -0.81
N ASN A 121 17.64 2.51 -1.07
CA ASN A 121 17.38 3.81 -0.45
C ASN A 121 15.98 4.33 -0.77
N ASP A 122 15.53 4.20 -2.02
CA ASP A 122 14.19 4.61 -2.44
C ASP A 122 13.09 3.85 -1.68
N TYR A 123 13.25 2.53 -1.52
CA TYR A 123 12.30 1.72 -0.75
C TYR A 123 12.37 2.04 0.75
N ALA A 124 13.57 2.25 1.30
CA ALA A 124 13.76 2.63 2.70
C ALA A 124 13.18 4.04 3.01
N ALA A 125 13.25 4.97 2.05
CA ALA A 125 12.64 6.29 2.12
C ALA A 125 11.10 6.21 2.16
N LYS A 126 10.52 5.23 1.46
CA LYS A 126 9.08 4.90 1.52
C LYS A 126 8.67 4.14 2.79
N ASN A 127 9.60 3.96 3.74
CA ASN A 127 9.41 3.17 4.97
C ASN A 127 9.03 1.71 4.71
N ASP A 128 9.51 1.13 3.61
CA ASP A 128 9.40 -0.32 3.42
C ASP A 128 10.18 -1.04 4.55
N PRO A 129 9.52 -1.87 5.38
CA PRO A 129 10.17 -2.47 6.55
C PRO A 129 11.38 -3.34 6.17
N LYS A 130 11.30 -4.04 5.04
CA LYS A 130 12.37 -4.93 4.57
C LYS A 130 13.56 -4.12 4.07
N ALA A 131 13.32 -3.06 3.31
CA ALA A 131 14.39 -2.18 2.83
C ALA A 131 15.12 -1.46 3.97
N VAL A 132 14.40 -0.99 4.99
CA VAL A 132 15.01 -0.36 6.17
C VAL A 132 15.90 -1.36 6.92
N GLU A 133 15.46 -2.61 7.09
CA GLU A 133 16.26 -3.67 7.70
C GLU A 133 17.53 -3.98 6.88
N VAL A 134 17.39 -4.12 5.56
CA VAL A 134 18.49 -4.42 4.64
C VAL A 134 19.51 -3.26 4.64
N LEU A 135 19.06 -2.01 4.59
CA LEU A 135 19.95 -0.86 4.64
C LEU A 135 20.69 -0.75 5.98
N ALA A 136 20.03 -1.07 7.09
CA ALA A 136 20.66 -1.16 8.41
C ALA A 136 21.77 -2.21 8.40
N TRP A 137 21.49 -3.37 7.80
CA TRP A 137 22.42 -4.47 7.69
C TRP A 137 23.63 -4.12 6.81
N MET A 138 23.40 -3.48 5.67
CA MET A 138 24.44 -2.98 4.78
C MET A 138 25.36 -1.99 5.49
N ASN A 139 24.81 -1.06 6.28
CA ASN A 139 25.59 -0.12 7.08
C ASN A 139 26.40 -0.82 8.18
N ALA A 140 25.83 -1.86 8.81
CA ALA A 140 26.51 -2.61 9.86
C ALA A 140 27.69 -3.42 9.34
N ARG A 141 27.54 -4.05 8.17
CA ARG A 141 28.58 -4.92 7.55
C ARG A 141 29.46 -4.22 6.53
N GLY A 142 29.08 -3.05 6.04
CA GLY A 142 29.79 -2.33 4.98
C GLY A 142 29.58 -2.94 3.59
N ILE A 143 28.36 -3.37 3.26
CA ILE A 143 28.04 -4.01 1.98
C ILE A 143 27.66 -2.94 0.95
N GLY A 144 28.50 -2.70 -0.05
CA GLY A 144 28.30 -1.66 -1.07
C GLY A 144 28.45 -0.22 -0.58
N ILE A 145 28.63 -0.01 0.73
CA ILE A 145 28.82 1.28 1.40
C ILE A 145 29.87 1.17 2.49
N LYS A 146 30.46 2.31 2.87
CA LYS A 146 31.39 2.35 4.00
C LYS A 146 30.62 2.00 5.29
N PRO A 147 31.13 1.09 6.14
CA PRO A 147 30.42 0.67 7.34
C PRO A 147 30.23 1.85 8.31
N ASN A 148 29.00 1.98 8.81
CA ASN A 148 28.60 3.01 9.75
C ASN A 148 27.65 2.41 10.81
N LEU A 149 28.21 2.06 11.97
CA LEU A 149 27.44 1.43 13.05
C LEU A 149 26.39 2.37 13.65
N VAL A 150 26.67 3.67 13.72
CA VAL A 150 25.73 4.68 14.27
C VAL A 150 24.47 4.73 13.42
N GLU A 151 24.64 4.80 12.11
CA GLU A 151 23.54 4.80 11.15
C GLU A 151 22.81 3.46 11.12
N ALA A 152 23.53 2.34 11.14
CA ALA A 152 22.94 1.01 11.25
C ALA A 152 22.04 0.87 12.48
N PHE A 153 22.47 1.38 13.64
CA PHE A 153 21.68 1.36 14.86
C PHE A 153 20.39 2.17 14.72
N ASN A 154 20.48 3.39 14.20
CA ASN A 154 19.29 4.23 13.98
C ASN A 154 18.31 3.59 13.01
N LEU A 155 18.80 2.96 11.94
CA LEU A 155 17.97 2.24 10.98
C LEU A 155 17.34 0.98 11.60
N TYR A 156 18.05 0.23 12.45
CA TYR A 156 17.44 -0.90 13.16
C TYR A 156 16.39 -0.46 14.19
N GLN A 157 16.59 0.68 14.87
CA GLN A 157 15.57 1.28 15.73
C GLN A 157 14.34 1.69 14.91
N LYS A 158 14.54 2.27 13.73
CA LYS A 158 13.46 2.56 12.77
C LYS A 158 12.74 1.29 12.32
N ALA A 159 13.47 0.23 11.99
CA ALA A 159 12.90 -1.08 11.63
C ALA A 159 12.09 -1.68 12.79
N ALA A 160 12.55 -1.54 14.03
CA ALA A 160 11.80 -1.97 15.21
C ALA A 160 10.49 -1.20 15.37
N ALA A 161 10.50 0.12 15.10
CA ALA A 161 9.27 0.92 15.08
C ALA A 161 8.30 0.49 13.97
N LEU A 162 8.82 0.01 12.84
CA LEU A 162 8.05 -0.61 11.74
C LEU A 162 7.64 -2.07 12.03
N LYS A 163 7.88 -2.58 13.25
CA LYS A 163 7.56 -3.95 13.69
C LYS A 163 8.30 -5.05 12.91
N VAL A 164 9.47 -4.75 12.37
CA VAL A 164 10.34 -5.77 11.78
C VAL A 164 10.78 -6.76 12.86
N PRO A 165 10.59 -8.09 12.66
CA PRO A 165 11.00 -9.08 13.63
C PRO A 165 12.49 -8.97 13.96
N ARG A 166 12.83 -9.12 15.25
CA ARG A 166 14.23 -9.10 15.74
C ARG A 166 15.02 -7.81 15.47
N ALA A 167 14.42 -6.77 14.91
CA ALA A 167 15.14 -5.51 14.64
C ALA A 167 15.67 -4.85 15.92
N ALA A 168 14.92 -4.90 17.02
CA ALA A 168 15.38 -4.42 18.33
C ALA A 168 16.58 -5.22 18.86
N GLU A 169 16.59 -6.54 18.66
CA GLU A 169 17.74 -7.39 19.03
C GLU A 169 18.96 -7.05 18.17
N ASN A 170 18.77 -6.85 16.87
CA ASN A 170 19.83 -6.45 15.94
C ASN A 170 20.39 -5.06 16.32
N ALA A 171 19.53 -4.10 16.69
CA ALA A 171 19.96 -2.81 17.21
C ALA A 171 20.85 -2.98 18.46
N LEU A 172 20.45 -3.83 19.40
CA LEU A 172 21.26 -4.13 20.59
C LEU A 172 22.62 -4.76 20.23
N LEU A 173 22.67 -5.66 19.25
CA LEU A 173 23.93 -6.26 18.78
C LEU A 173 24.85 -5.22 18.17
N VAL A 174 24.32 -4.31 17.33
CA VAL A 174 25.09 -3.20 16.76
C VAL A 174 25.57 -2.25 17.87
N TYR A 175 24.73 -1.92 18.85
CA TYR A 175 25.12 -1.07 19.97
C TYR A 175 26.27 -1.68 20.80
N LYS A 176 26.24 -3.02 20.99
CA LYS A 176 27.31 -3.74 21.67
C LYS A 176 28.63 -3.70 20.90
N SER A 177 28.60 -3.74 19.57
CA SER A 177 29.81 -3.67 18.74
C SER A 177 30.40 -2.26 18.61
N MET A 178 29.64 -1.21 18.92
CA MET A 178 30.13 0.17 18.89
C MET A 178 31.24 0.45 19.89
N ASN A 179 32.16 1.34 19.52
CA ASN A 179 33.12 1.94 20.44
C ASN A 179 32.49 3.02 21.34
N ALA A 180 33.23 3.51 22.32
CA ALA A 180 32.71 4.48 23.30
C ALA A 180 32.23 5.79 22.65
N GLU A 181 32.95 6.30 21.65
CA GLU A 181 32.57 7.55 20.95
C GLU A 181 31.29 7.37 20.13
N GLN A 182 31.17 6.28 19.39
CA GLN A 182 29.96 5.94 18.62
C GLN A 182 28.73 5.81 19.53
N ARG A 183 28.89 5.20 20.71
CA ARG A 183 27.79 5.09 21.69
C ARG A 183 27.33 6.44 22.23
N ARG A 184 28.22 7.44 22.29
CA ARG A 184 27.84 8.82 22.68
C ARG A 184 26.99 9.52 21.61
N LEU A 185 27.16 9.14 20.35
CA LEU A 185 26.41 9.72 19.22
C LEU A 185 24.97 9.18 19.12
N VAL A 186 24.70 8.00 19.68
CA VAL A 186 23.36 7.40 19.67
C VAL A 186 22.64 7.70 20.98
N THR A 187 21.52 8.41 20.90
CA THR A 187 20.67 8.75 22.06
C THR A 187 19.41 7.90 22.10
N GLY A 188 18.87 7.60 23.28
CA GLY A 188 17.56 6.97 23.43
C GLY A 188 17.54 5.45 23.55
N PHE A 189 18.70 4.79 23.64
CA PHE A 189 18.76 3.36 23.97
C PHE A 189 18.55 3.15 25.48
N LYS A 190 17.36 2.69 25.88
CA LYS A 190 17.13 2.18 27.24
C LYS A 190 17.62 0.73 27.28
N LYS A 191 18.66 0.50 28.09
CA LYS A 191 19.25 -0.84 28.33
C LYS A 191 18.24 -1.82 28.91
#